data_AF-A0A9J6EH03-F1
#
_entry.id   AF-A0A9J6EH03-F1
#
_cell.length_a   1.000
_cell.length_b   1.000
_cell.length_c   1.000
_cell.angle_alpha   90.00
_cell.angle_beta   90.00
_cell.angle_gamma   90.00
#
_symmetry.space_group_name_H-M   'P 1'
#
loop_
_entity.id
_entity.type
_entity.pdbx_description
1 polymer ?
#
loop_
_entity_poly.entity_id
_entity_poly.type
_entity_poly.pdbx_seq_one_letter_code
_entity_poly.pdbx_strand_id
1 'polypeptide(L)'
;MSIAGSPWTWYRVKTRGGNDSLSMKKTAKNIASTTSHVLNIDSQALLQSRSGNSTNRILTAIEGASQALSTSTVIFSGFVAMGKVEITEAARGIAIRLRDKVTYNFSHPQSLTGGTDAAFMLSDPTASTPNLAIGLMRSSALFHEMPEENIALHVKRNDKHFGSTYEVCSSVLQVKYCDDDGAADVTSKDARLSIYFRQTCDIVPDEIKCVFWDINENERLGSWSGDGCEYLGIVHEYHLCNCTHLTSFAVIFKHEKSRSGRNIHDAILSYTTLIGVTVSGLGLLMVILTYILFKKWRKGTGHQILFNLCLALVGALVSFVAMANVPKQHASAVSCTCVGAALHYFLLVSFAWTFVEALLQYLRFVRVLGTYVPNFVLKAAFGAWGECL
;
A
#
# COMPACT_ATOMS: atom_id res chain seq x y z
N MET A 1 59.61 -53.63 -29.30
CA MET A 1 58.60 -54.65 -29.66
C MET A 1 57.44 -54.49 -28.70
N SER A 2 56.29 -54.13 -29.27
CA SER A 2 54.92 -54.30 -28.79
C SER A 2 54.43 -53.66 -27.49
N ILE A 3 53.41 -52.83 -27.73
CA ILE A 3 52.34 -52.30 -26.90
C ILE A 3 51.53 -53.44 -26.24
N ALA A 4 51.18 -53.28 -24.96
CA ALA A 4 50.05 -53.88 -24.25
C ALA A 4 49.81 -52.99 -23.01
N GLY A 5 48.62 -52.58 -22.58
CA GLY A 5 47.27 -53.13 -22.66
C GLY A 5 46.67 -52.88 -21.27
N SER A 6 45.71 -51.95 -21.16
CA SER A 6 45.06 -51.46 -19.93
C SER A 6 44.39 -52.53 -19.05
N PRO A 7 44.10 -52.23 -17.76
CA PRO A 7 42.67 -52.30 -17.36
C PRO A 7 42.18 -51.23 -16.34
N TRP A 8 41.09 -50.54 -16.72
CA TRP A 8 39.94 -50.12 -15.89
C TRP A 8 40.13 -49.24 -14.63
N THR A 9 40.05 -47.91 -14.82
CA THR A 9 39.53 -46.98 -13.79
C THR A 9 38.11 -46.56 -14.13
N TRP A 10 37.14 -47.15 -13.44
CA TRP A 10 35.76 -46.69 -13.42
C TRP A 10 35.64 -45.37 -12.63
N TYR A 11 35.93 -44.23 -13.26
CA TYR A 11 35.35 -42.96 -12.80
C TYR A 11 34.01 -42.77 -13.51
N ARG A 12 32.97 -43.31 -12.89
CA ARG A 12 31.58 -42.95 -13.19
C ARG A 12 31.44 -41.45 -12.90
N VAL A 13 31.40 -40.63 -13.95
CA VAL A 13 30.99 -39.22 -13.87
C VAL A 13 29.58 -39.21 -13.28
N LYS A 14 29.49 -38.87 -11.99
CA LYS A 14 28.23 -38.65 -11.30
C LYS A 14 27.65 -37.35 -11.86
N THR A 15 26.55 -37.48 -12.59
CA THR A 15 25.76 -36.41 -13.20
C THR A 15 25.56 -35.22 -12.24
N ARG A 16 26.26 -34.11 -12.50
CA ARG A 16 26.28 -32.88 -11.69
C ARG A 16 24.99 -32.04 -11.81
N GLY A 17 24.19 -32.26 -12.85
CA GLY A 17 23.00 -31.44 -13.14
C GLY A 17 21.85 -31.54 -12.13
N GLY A 18 21.71 -32.66 -11.39
CA GLY A 18 20.62 -32.83 -10.43
C GLY A 18 20.76 -32.00 -9.15
N ASN A 19 22.00 -31.80 -8.68
CA ASN A 19 22.28 -31.05 -7.46
C ASN A 19 22.17 -29.54 -7.70
N ASP A 20 22.57 -29.09 -8.89
CA ASP A 20 22.53 -27.68 -9.27
C ASP A 20 21.08 -27.21 -9.51
N SER A 21 20.24 -28.00 -10.18
CA SER A 21 18.80 -27.70 -10.34
C SER A 21 18.07 -27.62 -9.00
N LEU A 22 18.35 -28.53 -8.06
CA LEU A 22 17.76 -28.50 -6.72
C LEU A 22 18.23 -27.26 -5.94
N SER A 23 19.50 -26.89 -6.07
CA SER A 23 20.06 -25.68 -5.48
C SER A 23 19.37 -24.42 -6.01
N MET A 24 19.19 -24.32 -7.33
CA MET A 24 18.51 -23.18 -7.96
C MET A 24 17.05 -23.06 -7.53
N LYS A 25 16.31 -24.18 -7.44
CA LYS A 25 14.93 -24.18 -6.92
C LYS A 25 14.86 -23.68 -5.48
N LYS A 26 15.83 -24.05 -4.64
CA LYS A 26 15.90 -23.58 -3.25
C LYS A 26 16.19 -22.07 -3.19
N THR A 27 17.12 -21.59 -3.99
CA THR A 27 17.45 -20.16 -4.10
C THR A 27 16.25 -19.35 -4.55
N ALA A 28 15.57 -19.79 -5.61
CA ALA A 28 14.36 -19.14 -6.10
C ALA A 28 13.25 -19.14 -5.03
N LYS A 29 13.02 -20.25 -4.33
CA LYS A 29 12.05 -20.28 -3.23
C LYS A 29 12.38 -19.29 -2.11
N ASN A 30 13.65 -19.14 -1.75
CA ASN A 30 14.08 -18.16 -0.76
C ASN A 30 13.83 -16.73 -1.24
N ILE A 31 14.18 -16.41 -2.50
CA ILE A 31 13.92 -15.09 -3.10
C ILE A 31 12.42 -14.79 -3.09
N ALA A 32 11.58 -15.71 -3.55
CA ALA A 32 10.13 -15.53 -3.54
C ALA A 32 9.59 -15.32 -2.11
N SER A 33 10.10 -16.07 -1.12
CA SER A 33 9.71 -15.91 0.28
C SER A 33 10.09 -14.55 0.83
N THR A 34 11.33 -14.11 0.61
CA THR A 34 11.82 -12.81 1.05
C THR A 34 11.02 -11.69 0.40
N THR A 35 10.77 -11.75 -0.91
CA THR A 35 9.95 -10.77 -1.59
C THR A 35 8.53 -10.74 -1.02
N SER A 36 7.91 -11.90 -0.80
CA SER A 36 6.56 -11.94 -0.21
C SER A 36 6.51 -11.34 1.20
N HIS A 37 7.58 -11.47 2.00
CA HIS A 37 7.65 -10.81 3.30
C HIS A 37 7.77 -9.30 3.14
N VAL A 38 8.61 -8.81 2.23
CA VAL A 38 8.78 -7.38 1.94
C VAL A 38 7.47 -6.76 1.46
N LEU A 39 6.78 -7.40 0.51
CA LEU A 39 5.49 -6.91 -0.01
C LEU A 39 4.37 -6.85 1.06
N ASN A 40 4.56 -7.51 2.19
CA ASN A 40 3.62 -7.54 3.31
C ASN A 40 3.99 -6.57 4.46
N ILE A 41 5.06 -5.79 4.30
CA ILE A 41 5.47 -4.73 5.25
C ILE A 41 4.50 -3.55 5.17
N ASP A 42 4.47 -2.73 6.23
CA ASP A 42 3.73 -1.48 6.28
C ASP A 42 4.02 -0.54 5.10
N SER A 43 2.97 0.11 4.60
CA SER A 43 3.01 0.96 3.42
C SER A 43 3.97 2.16 3.55
N GLN A 44 4.12 2.75 4.74
CA GLN A 44 4.99 3.91 4.95
C GLN A 44 6.47 3.52 4.87
N ALA A 45 6.83 2.37 5.43
CA ALA A 45 8.19 1.85 5.36
C ALA A 45 8.59 1.48 3.91
N LEU A 46 7.64 0.95 3.12
CA LEU A 46 7.87 0.62 1.71
C LEU A 46 8.07 1.87 0.84
N LEU A 47 7.32 2.94 1.09
CA LEU A 47 7.50 4.22 0.41
C LEU A 47 8.90 4.81 0.67
N GLN A 48 9.38 4.76 1.91
CA GLN A 48 10.74 5.19 2.24
C GLN A 48 11.80 4.33 1.53
N SER A 49 11.58 3.01 1.46
CA SER A 49 12.51 2.07 0.81
C SER A 49 12.66 2.32 -0.70
N ARG A 50 11.67 2.91 -1.37
CA ARG A 50 11.73 3.20 -2.81
C ARG A 50 12.86 4.17 -3.17
N SER A 51 13.23 5.09 -2.27
CA SER A 51 14.39 5.98 -2.43
C SER A 51 15.70 5.22 -2.68
N GLY A 52 15.82 3.98 -2.17
CA GLY A 52 16.96 3.09 -2.35
C GLY A 52 16.87 2.15 -3.56
N ASN A 53 15.97 2.43 -4.50
CA ASN A 53 15.75 1.62 -5.71
C ASN A 53 15.32 0.16 -5.44
N SER A 54 14.64 -0.07 -4.31
CA SER A 54 14.23 -1.41 -3.88
C SER A 54 13.29 -2.11 -4.87
N THR A 55 12.42 -1.36 -5.55
CA THR A 55 11.48 -1.88 -6.56
C THR A 55 12.22 -2.55 -7.71
N ASN A 56 13.16 -1.85 -8.35
CA ASN A 56 13.92 -2.40 -9.47
C ASN A 56 14.76 -3.60 -9.04
N ARG A 57 15.38 -3.54 -7.86
CA ARG A 57 16.18 -4.67 -7.34
C ARG A 57 15.36 -5.94 -7.14
N ILE A 58 14.12 -5.81 -6.66
CA ILE A 58 13.21 -6.95 -6.50
C ILE A 58 12.80 -7.50 -7.87
N LEU A 59 12.45 -6.63 -8.83
CA LEU A 59 12.09 -7.02 -10.18
C LEU A 59 13.24 -7.77 -10.88
N THR A 60 14.47 -7.26 -10.80
CA THR A 60 15.65 -7.90 -11.39
C THR A 60 16.00 -9.22 -10.68
N ALA A 61 15.83 -9.31 -9.36
CA ALA A 61 16.10 -10.54 -8.62
C ALA A 61 15.13 -11.67 -8.99
N ILE A 62 13.84 -11.35 -9.16
CA ILE A 62 12.83 -12.31 -9.63
C ILE A 62 13.14 -12.72 -11.06
N GLU A 63 13.46 -11.76 -11.92
CA GLU A 63 13.80 -12.01 -13.31
C GLU A 63 15.00 -12.98 -13.42
N GLY A 64 16.12 -12.68 -12.75
CA GLY A 64 17.31 -13.54 -12.77
C GLY A 64 17.05 -14.93 -12.18
N ALA A 65 16.27 -15.02 -11.09
CA ALA A 65 15.89 -16.29 -10.50
C ALA A 65 14.98 -17.12 -11.41
N SER A 66 14.06 -16.47 -12.13
CA SER A 66 13.15 -17.11 -13.08
C SER A 66 13.89 -17.69 -14.28
N GLN A 67 14.89 -16.98 -14.80
CA GLN A 67 15.73 -17.42 -15.92
C GLN A 67 16.63 -18.62 -15.54
N ALA A 68 17.10 -18.68 -14.29
CA ALA A 68 17.96 -19.76 -13.80
C ALA A 68 17.21 -21.08 -13.52
N LEU A 69 15.86 -21.09 -13.58
CA LEU A 69 15.05 -22.27 -13.36
C LEU A 69 15.01 -23.17 -14.61
N SER A 70 14.81 -24.46 -14.36
CA SER A 70 14.51 -25.41 -15.43
C SER A 70 13.18 -25.07 -16.11
N THR A 71 13.09 -25.29 -17.43
CA THR A 71 11.87 -25.08 -18.21
C THR A 71 10.67 -25.79 -17.60
N SER A 72 9.50 -25.13 -17.65
CA SER A 72 8.24 -25.62 -17.08
C SER A 72 8.24 -25.81 -15.55
N THR A 73 9.03 -25.00 -14.83
CA THR A 73 9.03 -24.94 -13.37
C THR A 73 8.52 -23.59 -12.89
N VAL A 74 7.43 -23.58 -12.11
CA VAL A 74 6.92 -22.40 -11.41
C VAL A 74 6.97 -22.63 -9.90
N ILE A 75 7.48 -21.64 -9.17
CA ILE A 75 7.64 -21.65 -7.73
C ILE A 75 6.70 -20.60 -7.14
N PHE A 76 5.98 -21.00 -6.09
CA PHE A 76 5.06 -20.14 -5.35
C PHE A 76 5.56 -19.95 -3.93
N SER A 77 5.53 -18.70 -3.44
CA SER A 77 5.80 -18.36 -2.05
C SER A 77 4.96 -17.16 -1.63
N GLY A 78 4.06 -17.36 -0.67
CA GLY A 78 3.13 -16.32 -0.21
C GLY A 78 2.36 -15.68 -1.37
N PHE A 79 2.60 -14.39 -1.61
CA PHE A 79 1.95 -13.59 -2.65
C PHE A 79 2.80 -13.39 -3.91
N VAL A 80 3.80 -14.26 -4.10
CA VAL A 80 4.72 -14.21 -5.24
C VAL A 80 4.74 -15.56 -5.95
N ALA A 81 4.69 -15.53 -7.27
CA ALA A 81 5.02 -16.66 -8.13
C ALA A 81 6.13 -16.26 -9.10
N MET A 82 7.03 -17.17 -9.42
CA MET A 82 7.99 -16.97 -10.50
C MET A 82 8.43 -18.29 -11.10
N GLY A 83 8.82 -18.29 -12.36
CA GLY A 83 9.18 -19.52 -13.05
C GLY A 83 9.63 -19.33 -14.49
N LYS A 84 10.10 -20.43 -15.07
CA LYS A 84 10.33 -20.55 -16.52
C LYS A 84 9.20 -21.40 -17.08
N VAL A 85 8.50 -20.90 -18.09
CA VAL A 85 7.36 -21.56 -18.73
C VAL A 85 7.57 -21.66 -20.23
N GLU A 86 7.05 -22.72 -20.83
CA GLU A 86 7.11 -22.95 -22.27
C GLU A 86 5.70 -22.81 -22.85
N ILE A 87 5.57 -22.05 -23.94
CA ILE A 87 4.32 -21.94 -24.68
C ILE A 87 4.33 -22.93 -25.84
N THR A 88 3.26 -23.69 -25.94
CA THR A 88 3.05 -24.68 -27.02
C THR A 88 2.03 -24.16 -28.02
N GLU A 89 2.08 -24.64 -29.27
CA GLU A 89 1.11 -24.23 -30.30
C GLU A 89 -0.34 -24.53 -29.91
N ALA A 90 -0.57 -25.61 -29.14
CA ALA A 90 -1.89 -26.02 -28.66
C ALA A 90 -2.43 -25.14 -27.52
N ALA A 91 -1.55 -24.45 -26.77
CA ALA A 91 -1.93 -23.64 -25.63
C ALA A 91 -1.17 -22.31 -25.65
N ARG A 92 -1.82 -21.30 -26.24
CA ARG A 92 -1.27 -19.97 -26.53
C ARG A 92 -1.17 -19.04 -25.31
N GLY A 93 -1.71 -19.45 -24.16
CA GLY A 93 -1.71 -18.65 -22.95
C GLY A 93 -1.44 -19.44 -21.68
N ILE A 94 -0.97 -18.73 -20.66
CA ILE A 94 -0.65 -19.23 -19.33
C ILE A 94 -1.39 -18.39 -18.28
N ALA A 95 -2.12 -19.07 -17.41
CA ALA A 95 -2.83 -18.48 -16.30
C ALA A 95 -2.15 -18.84 -14.98
N ILE A 96 -2.07 -17.87 -14.07
CA ILE A 96 -1.41 -18.02 -12.77
C ILE A 96 -2.40 -17.73 -11.66
N ARG A 97 -2.48 -18.66 -10.70
CA ARG A 97 -3.27 -18.51 -9.48
C ARG A 97 -2.37 -18.62 -8.25
N LEU A 98 -2.17 -17.51 -7.56
CA LEU A 98 -1.34 -17.41 -6.36
C LEU A 98 -1.98 -18.16 -5.18
N ARG A 99 -3.30 -18.04 -5.00
CA ARG A 99 -4.01 -18.63 -3.85
C ARG A 99 -3.88 -20.16 -3.82
N ASP A 100 -4.13 -20.81 -4.95
CA ASP A 100 -4.09 -22.28 -5.05
C ASP A 100 -2.69 -22.80 -5.43
N LYS A 101 -1.75 -21.90 -5.75
CA LYS A 101 -0.39 -22.21 -6.19
C LYS A 101 -0.35 -23.09 -7.44
N VAL A 102 -1.15 -22.74 -8.43
CA VAL A 102 -1.30 -23.48 -9.69
C VAL A 102 -1.08 -22.56 -10.88
N THR A 103 -0.41 -23.09 -11.90
CA THR A 103 -0.41 -22.54 -13.25
C THR A 103 -1.08 -23.53 -14.20
N TYR A 104 -1.86 -23.03 -15.14
CA TYR A 104 -2.49 -23.85 -16.17
C TYR A 104 -2.44 -23.16 -17.52
N ASN A 105 -2.36 -23.96 -18.58
CA ASN A 105 -2.34 -23.45 -19.94
C ASN A 105 -3.77 -23.32 -20.47
N PHE A 106 -4.00 -22.32 -21.32
CA PHE A 106 -5.30 -22.07 -21.90
C PHE A 106 -5.16 -21.66 -23.38
N SER A 107 -6.16 -22.02 -24.18
CA SER A 107 -6.18 -21.76 -25.63
C SER A 107 -7.21 -20.72 -26.03
N HIS A 108 -8.18 -20.45 -25.17
CA HIS A 108 -9.23 -19.46 -25.42
C HIS A 108 -9.52 -18.63 -24.18
N PRO A 109 -9.80 -17.32 -24.31
CA PRO A 109 -10.12 -16.45 -23.16
C PRO A 109 -11.30 -16.97 -22.33
N GLN A 110 -12.26 -17.66 -22.96
CA GLN A 110 -13.42 -18.27 -22.28
C GLN A 110 -13.07 -19.46 -21.36
N SER A 111 -11.87 -20.02 -21.49
CA SER A 111 -11.40 -21.12 -20.64
C SER A 111 -10.70 -20.64 -19.35
N LEU A 112 -10.61 -19.32 -19.13
CA LEU A 112 -10.14 -18.75 -17.88
C LEU A 112 -11.12 -19.12 -16.76
N THR A 113 -10.63 -19.87 -15.79
CA THR A 113 -11.41 -20.28 -14.61
C THR A 113 -11.47 -19.15 -13.59
N GLY A 114 -12.55 -19.11 -12.81
CA GLY A 114 -12.73 -18.11 -11.76
C GLY A 114 -11.59 -18.13 -10.74
N GLY A 115 -11.14 -16.95 -10.33
CA GLY A 115 -10.10 -16.80 -9.32
C GLY A 115 -8.65 -16.86 -9.82
N THR A 116 -8.39 -16.77 -11.13
CA THR A 116 -7.04 -16.51 -11.65
C THR A 116 -6.60 -15.09 -11.28
N ASP A 117 -5.34 -14.88 -10.88
CA ASP A 117 -4.87 -13.55 -10.48
C ASP A 117 -4.39 -12.73 -11.69
N ALA A 118 -3.65 -13.39 -12.58
CA ALA A 118 -3.24 -12.85 -13.86
C ALA A 118 -3.07 -13.98 -14.88
N ALA A 119 -3.31 -13.66 -16.15
CA ALA A 119 -3.04 -14.56 -17.26
C ALA A 119 -2.52 -13.76 -18.46
N PHE A 120 -1.80 -14.42 -19.36
CA PHE A 120 -1.34 -13.79 -20.58
C PHE A 120 -1.38 -14.76 -21.75
N MET A 121 -1.50 -14.23 -22.96
CA MET A 121 -1.55 -14.96 -24.21
C MET A 121 -0.70 -14.24 -25.27
N LEU A 122 0.14 -14.98 -25.98
CA LEU A 122 0.91 -14.46 -27.11
C LEU A 122 0.03 -14.46 -28.36
N SER A 123 0.01 -13.33 -29.07
CA SER A 123 -0.80 -13.19 -30.30
C SER A 123 -0.17 -13.91 -31.50
N ASP A 124 1.17 -13.87 -31.61
CA ASP A 124 1.95 -14.53 -32.66
C ASP A 124 3.03 -15.43 -32.04
N PRO A 125 2.77 -16.73 -31.82
CA PRO A 125 3.83 -17.67 -31.52
C PRO A 125 4.69 -17.82 -32.79
N THR A 126 5.90 -17.27 -32.78
CA THR A 126 6.94 -17.60 -33.76
C THR A 126 7.13 -19.12 -33.86
N ALA A 127 7.64 -19.63 -35.00
CA ALA A 127 7.82 -21.06 -35.27
C ALA A 127 8.70 -21.86 -34.26
N SER A 128 9.28 -21.19 -33.26
CA SER A 128 10.00 -21.76 -32.12
C SER A 128 9.16 -21.63 -30.84
N THR A 129 8.97 -22.71 -30.08
CA THR A 129 8.31 -22.67 -28.76
C THR A 129 9.11 -21.76 -27.81
N PRO A 130 8.61 -20.56 -27.48
CA PRO A 130 9.41 -19.63 -26.72
C PRO A 130 9.43 -20.01 -25.24
N ASN A 131 10.63 -20.05 -24.68
CA ASN A 131 10.82 -20.10 -23.24
C ASN A 131 10.62 -18.70 -22.66
N LEU A 132 9.74 -18.58 -21.68
CA LEU A 132 9.43 -17.32 -21.02
C LEU A 132 9.77 -17.41 -19.54
N ALA A 133 10.44 -16.37 -19.05
CA ALA A 133 10.56 -16.05 -17.64
C ALA A 133 9.29 -15.29 -17.22
N ILE A 134 8.64 -15.78 -16.17
CA ILE A 134 7.46 -15.15 -15.58
C ILE A 134 7.70 -14.83 -14.11
N GLY A 135 7.14 -13.70 -13.69
CA GLY A 135 7.03 -13.29 -12.30
C GLY A 135 5.63 -12.72 -12.06
N LEU A 136 5.00 -13.06 -10.95
CA LEU A 136 3.74 -12.48 -10.53
C LEU A 136 3.88 -12.07 -9.07
N MET A 137 3.60 -10.81 -8.78
CA MET A 137 3.64 -10.25 -7.45
C MET A 137 2.33 -9.56 -7.14
N ARG A 138 1.85 -9.68 -5.91
CA ARG A 138 0.75 -8.83 -5.46
C ARG A 138 1.19 -7.35 -5.45
N SER A 139 0.29 -6.47 -5.87
CA SER A 139 0.47 -5.02 -5.73
C SER A 139 0.69 -4.63 -4.25
N SER A 140 1.57 -3.65 -4.04
CA SER A 140 1.92 -3.11 -2.72
C SER A 140 2.33 -1.64 -2.84
N ALA A 141 2.48 -0.95 -1.71
CA ALA A 141 2.94 0.44 -1.66
C ALA A 141 4.33 0.67 -2.31
N LEU A 142 5.14 -0.38 -2.46
CA LEU A 142 6.43 -0.34 -3.18
C LEU A 142 6.27 0.09 -4.65
N PHE A 143 5.10 -0.16 -5.21
CA PHE A 143 4.73 0.09 -6.59
C PHE A 143 3.87 1.36 -6.75
N HIS A 144 3.58 2.12 -5.69
CA HIS A 144 2.83 3.37 -5.81
C HIS A 144 3.74 4.53 -6.23
N GLU A 145 3.27 5.38 -7.16
CA GLU A 145 3.89 6.67 -7.47
C GLU A 145 3.90 7.57 -6.23
N MET A 146 5.08 8.12 -5.88
CA MET A 146 5.17 9.03 -4.73
C MET A 146 4.36 10.29 -5.03
N PRO A 147 3.54 10.79 -4.09
CA PRO A 147 2.96 12.11 -4.25
C PRO A 147 4.08 13.14 -4.36
N GLU A 148 4.00 14.02 -5.35
CA GLU A 148 4.95 15.12 -5.64
C GLU A 148 5.01 16.18 -4.52
N GLU A 149 5.44 15.84 -3.30
CA GLU A 149 5.55 16.83 -2.22
C GLU A 149 6.98 17.09 -1.75
N ASN A 150 8.00 16.36 -2.24
CA ASN A 150 9.39 16.54 -1.78
C ASN A 150 10.46 16.67 -2.87
N ILE A 151 10.09 16.81 -4.15
CA ILE A 151 11.07 17.08 -5.23
C ILE A 151 10.69 18.37 -5.96
N ALA A 152 10.58 19.45 -5.19
CA ALA A 152 10.56 20.81 -5.74
C ALA A 152 11.99 21.28 -6.04
N LEU A 153 12.74 20.55 -6.87
CA LEU A 153 13.91 21.12 -7.55
C LEU A 153 14.25 20.28 -8.79
N HIS A 154 13.87 20.80 -9.96
CA HIS A 154 14.12 20.24 -11.30
C HIS A 154 13.38 18.91 -11.52
N VAL A 155 12.28 18.86 -12.26
CA VAL A 155 12.28 18.87 -13.72
C VAL A 155 10.85 19.15 -14.18
N LYS A 156 10.65 20.26 -14.89
CA LYS A 156 9.41 20.53 -15.63
C LYS A 156 9.58 19.89 -17.02
N ARG A 157 9.15 18.63 -17.19
CA ARG A 157 9.10 17.98 -18.50
C ARG A 157 7.67 17.50 -18.74
N ASN A 158 7.07 18.03 -19.80
CA ASN A 158 5.67 17.81 -20.19
C ASN A 158 5.33 16.32 -20.29
N ASP A 159 4.16 15.98 -19.73
CA ASP A 159 3.36 14.78 -19.91
C ASP A 159 4.06 13.43 -19.66
N LYS A 160 3.91 12.88 -18.43
CA LYS A 160 3.96 11.43 -18.08
C LYS A 160 3.93 11.10 -16.57
N HIS A 161 3.37 11.94 -15.70
CA HIS A 161 3.33 11.62 -14.25
C HIS A 161 1.91 11.21 -13.84
N PHE A 162 1.76 9.96 -13.39
CA PHE A 162 0.50 9.49 -12.83
C PHE A 162 0.37 10.09 -11.43
N GLY A 163 -0.40 11.17 -11.31
CA GLY A 163 -0.58 11.87 -10.04
C GLY A 163 -1.25 11.04 -8.93
N SER A 164 -1.45 11.65 -7.76
CA SER A 164 -1.97 11.03 -6.52
C SER A 164 -3.41 10.43 -6.55
N THR A 165 -3.99 10.25 -7.73
CA THR A 165 -5.34 9.71 -7.99
C THR A 165 -5.32 8.33 -8.62
N TYR A 166 -4.14 7.75 -8.84
CA TYR A 166 -3.96 6.46 -9.50
C TYR A 166 -3.49 5.39 -8.51
N GLU A 167 -4.12 4.21 -8.53
CA GLU A 167 -3.80 3.07 -7.68
C GLU A 167 -3.63 1.80 -8.50
N VAL A 168 -2.60 1.00 -8.17
CA VAL A 168 -2.33 -0.28 -8.84
C VAL A 168 -3.31 -1.32 -8.31
N CYS A 169 -4.31 -1.66 -9.14
CA CYS A 169 -5.46 -2.50 -8.76
C CYS A 169 -5.43 -3.90 -9.36
N SER A 170 -4.24 -4.38 -9.72
CA SER A 170 -3.98 -5.75 -10.15
C SER A 170 -2.70 -6.28 -9.51
N SER A 171 -2.45 -7.57 -9.63
CA SER A 171 -1.10 -8.10 -9.45
C SER A 171 -0.16 -7.53 -10.54
N VAL A 172 1.13 -7.39 -10.22
CA VAL A 172 2.20 -6.99 -11.14
C VAL A 172 2.73 -8.25 -11.82
N LEU A 173 2.53 -8.35 -13.13
CA LEU A 173 2.96 -9.48 -13.96
C LEU A 173 4.20 -9.11 -14.76
N GLN A 174 5.31 -9.79 -14.53
CA GLN A 174 6.53 -9.71 -15.32
C GLN A 174 6.57 -10.86 -16.32
N VAL A 175 6.80 -10.54 -17.59
CA VAL A 175 6.99 -11.54 -18.65
C VAL A 175 8.20 -11.13 -19.49
N LYS A 176 9.11 -12.07 -19.74
CA LYS A 176 10.29 -11.83 -20.58
C LYS A 176 10.71 -13.11 -21.32
N TYR A 177 11.27 -12.98 -22.51
CA TYR A 177 11.92 -14.13 -23.18
C TYR A 177 13.16 -14.58 -22.43
N CYS A 178 13.31 -15.89 -22.25
CA CYS A 178 14.57 -16.50 -21.85
C CYS A 178 15.38 -16.75 -23.12
N ASP A 179 16.49 -16.02 -23.27
CA ASP A 179 17.49 -16.38 -24.26
C ASP A 179 18.44 -17.43 -23.66
N ASP A 180 18.74 -18.49 -24.41
CA ASP A 180 19.63 -19.55 -23.92
C ASP A 180 21.13 -19.17 -24.08
N ASP A 181 21.48 -18.10 -24.81
CA ASP A 181 22.87 -17.66 -24.99
C ASP A 181 23.03 -16.13 -25.09
N GLY A 182 23.03 -15.43 -23.94
CA GLY A 182 23.87 -14.22 -23.70
C GLY A 182 23.90 -13.05 -24.71
N ALA A 183 22.96 -12.94 -25.64
CA ALA A 183 22.88 -11.86 -26.60
C ALA A 183 21.59 -11.08 -26.35
N ALA A 184 21.71 -10.00 -25.59
CA ALA A 184 20.69 -8.97 -25.59
C ALA A 184 20.68 -8.30 -26.97
N ASP A 185 19.98 -8.88 -27.95
CA ASP A 185 19.79 -8.26 -29.25
C ASP A 185 18.31 -8.30 -29.71
N VAL A 186 17.63 -7.20 -29.38
CA VAL A 186 16.81 -6.42 -30.33
C VAL A 186 16.00 -7.24 -31.36
N THR A 187 15.19 -8.18 -30.91
CA THR A 187 14.10 -8.77 -31.74
C THR A 187 12.77 -8.88 -30.99
N SER A 188 12.57 -8.08 -29.95
CA SER A 188 11.30 -8.01 -29.18
C SER A 188 10.62 -6.64 -29.35
N LYS A 189 10.46 -6.16 -30.59
CA LYS A 189 9.63 -4.97 -30.87
C LYS A 189 8.23 -5.29 -31.39
N ASP A 190 7.96 -6.55 -31.76
CA ASP A 190 6.68 -6.95 -32.40
C ASP A 190 5.91 -8.04 -31.65
N ALA A 191 6.36 -8.47 -30.47
CA ALA A 191 5.61 -9.44 -29.68
C ALA A 191 4.37 -8.78 -29.04
N ARG A 192 3.19 -9.07 -29.59
CA ARG A 192 1.90 -8.62 -29.04
C ARG A 192 1.42 -9.55 -27.95
N LEU A 193 1.36 -9.03 -26.73
CA LEU A 193 0.98 -9.75 -25.54
C LEU A 193 -0.41 -9.29 -25.07
N SER A 194 -1.38 -10.20 -25.07
CA SER A 194 -2.69 -9.97 -24.45
C SER A 194 -2.65 -10.44 -23.01
N ILE A 195 -2.88 -9.54 -22.06
CA ILE A 195 -2.81 -9.79 -20.61
C ILE A 195 -4.19 -9.61 -19.99
N TYR A 196 -4.56 -10.53 -19.13
CA TYR A 196 -5.82 -10.57 -18.40
C TYR A 196 -5.53 -10.40 -16.92
N PHE A 197 -6.01 -9.31 -16.34
CA PHE A 197 -5.81 -9.00 -14.93
C PHE A 197 -7.11 -9.08 -14.15
N ARG A 198 -7.06 -9.72 -12.99
CA ARG A 198 -8.17 -9.65 -12.04
C ARG A 198 -8.06 -8.38 -11.22
N GLN A 199 -9.18 -7.68 -11.08
CA GLN A 199 -9.27 -6.53 -10.19
C GLN A 199 -9.11 -6.95 -8.73
N THR A 200 -8.17 -6.34 -8.02
CA THR A 200 -7.91 -6.60 -6.60
C THR A 200 -8.43 -5.50 -5.67
N CYS A 201 -8.67 -4.29 -6.19
CA CYS A 201 -9.24 -3.18 -5.43
C CYS A 201 -10.77 -3.22 -5.44
N ASP A 202 -11.40 -2.79 -4.36
CA ASP A 202 -12.84 -2.53 -4.31
C ASP A 202 -13.12 -1.08 -4.74
N ILE A 203 -12.67 -0.74 -5.95
CA ILE A 203 -12.73 0.62 -6.51
C ILE A 203 -13.44 0.62 -7.86
N VAL A 204 -14.40 1.53 -8.03
CA VAL A 204 -14.98 1.82 -9.35
C VAL A 204 -14.14 2.91 -10.02
N PRO A 205 -13.39 2.59 -11.08
CA PRO A 205 -12.48 3.54 -11.72
C PRO A 205 -13.23 4.51 -12.63
N ASP A 206 -12.80 5.77 -12.61
CA ASP A 206 -13.23 6.78 -13.61
C ASP A 206 -12.47 6.59 -14.93
N GLU A 207 -11.22 6.12 -14.83
CA GLU A 207 -10.33 5.87 -15.97
C GLU A 207 -9.45 4.64 -15.65
N ILE A 208 -9.31 3.73 -16.60
CA ILE A 208 -8.50 2.51 -16.47
C ILE A 208 -7.34 2.61 -17.46
N LYS A 209 -6.12 2.36 -16.98
CA LYS A 209 -4.92 2.32 -17.83
C LYS A 209 -4.12 1.04 -17.62
N CYS A 210 -3.71 0.45 -18.73
CA CYS A 210 -2.70 -0.60 -18.75
C CYS A 210 -1.33 0.08 -18.77
N VAL A 211 -0.45 -0.32 -17.86
CA VAL A 211 0.86 0.29 -17.71
C VAL A 211 1.93 -0.78 -17.55
N PHE A 212 3.17 -0.36 -17.77
CA PHE A 212 4.35 -1.13 -17.43
C PHE A 212 5.32 -0.31 -16.60
N TRP A 213 6.17 -1.00 -15.85
CA TRP A 213 7.20 -0.38 -15.03
C TRP A 213 8.46 -0.16 -15.87
N ASP A 214 8.77 1.11 -16.17
CA ASP A 214 10.02 1.51 -16.80
C ASP A 214 11.10 1.70 -15.72
N ILE A 215 12.14 0.87 -15.76
CA ILE A 215 13.26 0.88 -14.80
C ILE A 215 14.18 2.09 -15.01
N ASN A 216 14.22 2.67 -16.21
CA ASN A 216 15.17 3.72 -16.59
C ASN A 216 14.67 5.14 -16.30
N GLU A 217 13.37 5.31 -16.05
CA GLU A 217 12.79 6.60 -15.67
C GLU A 217 13.16 7.03 -14.24
N ASN A 218 12.94 8.31 -13.93
CA ASN A 218 13.18 8.92 -12.61
C ASN A 218 14.55 8.61 -12.00
N GLU A 219 15.65 8.97 -12.68
CA GLU A 219 17.02 8.73 -12.19
C GLU A 219 17.34 7.25 -11.85
N ARG A 220 16.72 6.31 -12.58
CA ARG A 220 16.79 4.85 -12.34
C ARG A 220 16.03 4.36 -11.10
N LEU A 221 15.14 5.16 -10.52
CA LEU A 221 14.18 4.71 -9.49
C LEU A 221 12.94 4.06 -10.10
N GLY A 222 12.73 4.26 -11.41
CA GLY A 222 11.65 3.69 -12.19
C GLY A 222 10.29 4.38 -12.02
N SER A 223 9.43 4.26 -13.04
CA SER A 223 8.09 4.85 -13.09
C SER A 223 7.10 3.96 -13.86
N TRP A 224 5.81 4.22 -13.67
CA TRP A 224 4.77 3.62 -14.52
C TRP A 224 4.64 4.40 -15.83
N SER A 225 4.68 3.69 -16.95
CA SER A 225 4.40 4.24 -18.28
C SER A 225 3.30 3.45 -18.97
N GLY A 226 2.45 4.14 -19.73
CA GLY A 226 1.43 3.52 -20.59
C GLY A 226 1.89 3.30 -22.03
N ASP A 227 3.13 3.65 -22.36
CA ASP A 227 3.61 3.59 -23.75
C ASP A 227 3.58 2.16 -24.30
N GLY A 228 2.95 1.96 -25.46
CA GLY A 228 2.88 0.64 -26.09
C GLY A 228 1.99 -0.38 -25.36
N CYS A 229 1.12 0.07 -24.46
CA CYS A 229 0.06 -0.74 -23.83
C CYS A 229 -1.30 -0.07 -24.01
N GLU A 230 -2.29 -0.84 -24.48
CA GLU A 230 -3.66 -0.37 -24.71
C GLU A 230 -4.65 -1.19 -23.89
N TYR A 231 -5.64 -0.51 -23.31
CA TYR A 231 -6.75 -1.15 -22.61
C TYR A 231 -7.85 -1.52 -23.62
N LEU A 232 -8.23 -2.79 -23.68
CA LEU A 232 -9.21 -3.30 -24.64
C LEU A 232 -10.59 -3.56 -24.04
N GLY A 233 -10.74 -3.45 -22.72
CA GLY A 233 -12.03 -3.64 -22.03
C GLY A 233 -12.01 -4.76 -21.00
N ILE A 234 -13.19 -5.31 -20.72
CA ILE A 234 -13.39 -6.38 -19.73
C ILE A 234 -13.88 -7.64 -20.44
N VAL A 235 -13.24 -8.76 -20.15
CA VAL A 235 -13.66 -10.09 -20.61
C VAL A 235 -13.92 -10.95 -19.37
N HIS A 236 -15.18 -11.31 -19.15
CA HIS A 236 -15.66 -11.93 -17.90
C HIS A 236 -15.40 -11.04 -16.67
N GLU A 237 -14.50 -11.45 -15.77
CA GLU A 237 -14.06 -10.72 -14.57
C GLU A 237 -12.64 -10.14 -14.72
N TYR A 238 -12.10 -10.12 -15.95
CA TYR A 238 -10.72 -9.76 -16.22
C TYR A 238 -10.60 -8.51 -17.10
N HIS A 239 -9.74 -7.59 -16.69
CA HIS A 239 -9.33 -6.44 -17.50
C HIS A 239 -8.33 -6.89 -18.56
N LEU A 240 -8.63 -6.62 -19.83
CA LEU A 240 -7.80 -6.99 -20.97
C LEU A 240 -6.89 -5.83 -21.38
N CYS A 241 -5.59 -6.10 -21.36
CA CYS A 241 -4.53 -5.20 -21.82
C CYS A 241 -3.81 -5.82 -23.01
N ASN A 242 -3.51 -5.03 -24.03
CA ASN A 242 -2.68 -5.43 -25.16
C ASN A 242 -1.40 -4.60 -25.18
N CYS A 243 -0.26 -5.24 -25.02
CA CYS A 243 1.04 -4.58 -24.96
C CYS A 243 1.96 -5.07 -26.08
N THR A 244 2.78 -4.18 -26.65
CA THR A 244 3.69 -4.46 -27.78
C THR A 244 5.12 -4.80 -27.37
N HIS A 245 5.35 -5.04 -26.08
CA HIS A 245 6.66 -5.26 -25.50
C HIS A 245 6.53 -6.23 -24.32
N LEU A 246 7.67 -6.66 -23.77
CA LEU A 246 7.75 -7.58 -22.64
C LEU A 246 8.51 -6.92 -21.49
N THR A 247 7.79 -6.63 -20.41
CA THR A 247 8.26 -5.91 -19.23
C THR A 247 7.45 -6.35 -18.00
N SER A 248 7.51 -5.59 -16.90
CA SER A 248 6.64 -5.74 -15.73
C SER A 248 5.37 -4.92 -15.90
N PHE A 249 4.23 -5.56 -16.10
CA PHE A 249 2.92 -4.97 -16.37
C PHE A 249 2.03 -4.91 -15.13
N ALA A 250 1.18 -3.89 -15.09
CA ALA A 250 0.10 -3.77 -14.12
C ALA A 250 -1.07 -2.98 -14.71
N VAL A 251 -2.25 -3.09 -14.08
CA VAL A 251 -3.39 -2.21 -14.36
C VAL A 251 -3.52 -1.20 -13.24
N ILE A 252 -3.61 0.07 -13.63
CA ILE A 252 -3.79 1.19 -12.72
C ILE A 252 -5.15 1.81 -12.95
N PHE A 253 -5.84 2.07 -11.85
CA PHE A 253 -7.16 2.66 -11.82
C PHE A 253 -7.04 4.10 -11.34
N LYS A 254 -7.62 5.03 -12.10
CA LYS A 254 -7.84 6.39 -11.63
C LYS A 254 -9.09 6.42 -10.80
N HIS A 255 -9.00 7.07 -9.66
CA HIS A 255 -10.13 7.25 -8.79
C HIS A 255 -10.14 8.65 -8.19
N GLU A 256 -11.26 9.36 -8.33
CA GLU A 256 -11.51 10.54 -7.51
C GLU A 256 -11.63 10.13 -6.04
N LYS A 257 -10.62 10.43 -5.21
CA LYS A 257 -10.57 10.22 -3.73
C LYS A 257 -11.85 10.53 -2.93
N SER A 258 -12.85 11.17 -3.54
CA SER A 258 -14.16 11.45 -2.97
C SER A 258 -15.11 10.23 -2.94
N ARG A 259 -14.98 9.20 -3.81
CA ARG A 259 -16.10 8.27 -4.06
C ARG A 259 -15.92 6.79 -3.76
N SER A 260 -14.71 6.27 -3.59
CA SER A 260 -14.48 4.83 -3.48
C SER A 260 -13.48 4.52 -2.38
N GLY A 261 -13.85 3.51 -1.59
CA GLY A 261 -13.08 3.10 -0.43
C GLY A 261 -13.37 3.92 0.82
N ARG A 262 -14.65 4.17 1.13
CA ARG A 262 -15.03 4.37 2.54
C ARG A 262 -14.83 3.01 3.21
N ASN A 263 -13.57 2.69 3.57
CA ASN A 263 -13.23 1.49 4.31
C ASN A 263 -14.24 1.36 5.44
N ILE A 264 -14.77 0.17 5.70
CA ILE A 264 -15.73 -0.03 6.80
C ILE A 264 -15.15 0.57 8.10
N HIS A 265 -13.84 0.50 8.28
CA HIS A 265 -13.11 1.18 9.37
C HIS A 265 -13.21 2.70 9.36
N ASP A 266 -13.00 3.37 8.22
CA ASP A 266 -13.12 4.83 8.11
C ASP A 266 -14.58 5.29 8.26
N ALA A 267 -15.52 4.49 7.74
CA ALA A 267 -16.96 4.73 7.92
C ALA A 267 -17.34 4.60 9.40
N ILE A 268 -16.95 3.52 10.07
CA ILE A 268 -17.21 3.28 11.50
C ILE A 268 -16.59 4.40 12.34
N LEU A 269 -15.36 4.80 12.03
CA LEU A 269 -14.69 5.88 12.76
C LEU A 269 -15.44 7.20 12.57
N SER A 270 -15.83 7.53 11.35
CA SER A 270 -16.62 8.74 11.05
C SER A 270 -17.98 8.73 11.76
N TYR A 271 -18.72 7.61 11.73
CA TYR A 271 -20.01 7.49 12.41
C TYR A 271 -19.87 7.60 13.93
N THR A 272 -18.87 6.94 14.52
CA THR A 272 -18.61 6.98 15.97
C THR A 272 -18.25 8.39 16.41
N THR A 273 -17.39 9.07 15.64
CA THR A 273 -17.02 10.46 15.89
C THR A 273 -18.21 11.40 15.74
N LEU A 274 -19.05 11.24 14.72
CA LEU A 274 -20.22 12.08 14.49
C LEU A 274 -21.22 11.96 15.66
N ILE A 275 -21.52 10.73 16.09
CA ILE A 275 -22.41 10.48 17.22
C ILE A 275 -21.77 11.02 18.51
N GLY A 276 -20.49 10.77 18.72
CA GLY A 276 -19.75 11.24 19.90
C GLY A 276 -19.72 12.76 20.03
N VAL A 277 -19.42 13.48 18.94
CA VAL A 277 -19.35 14.95 18.92
C VAL A 277 -20.72 15.59 19.13
N THR A 278 -21.77 15.06 18.50
CA THR A 278 -23.14 15.59 18.64
C THR A 278 -23.68 15.41 20.07
N VAL A 279 -23.56 14.20 20.63
CA VAL A 279 -23.99 13.91 22.00
C VAL A 279 -23.18 14.71 23.02
N SER A 280 -21.86 14.77 22.87
CA SER A 280 -20.98 15.52 23.78
C SER A 280 -21.26 17.03 23.71
N GLY A 281 -21.44 17.57 22.50
CA GLY A 281 -21.76 18.98 22.29
C GLY A 281 -23.08 19.39 22.93
N LEU A 282 -24.13 18.57 22.77
CA LEU A 282 -25.42 18.80 23.43
C LEU A 282 -25.31 18.76 24.96
N GLY A 283 -24.56 17.80 25.52
CA GLY A 283 -24.33 17.70 26.96
C GLY A 283 -23.63 18.93 27.52
N LEU A 284 -22.54 19.37 26.88
CA LEU A 284 -21.78 20.55 27.30
C LEU A 284 -22.61 21.84 27.22
N LEU A 285 -23.42 21.98 26.16
CA LEU A 285 -24.34 23.11 26.01
C LEU A 285 -25.33 23.17 27.18
N MET A 286 -25.94 22.04 27.56
CA MET A 286 -26.88 21.99 28.67
C MET A 286 -26.24 22.36 30.02
N VAL A 287 -24.99 21.94 30.25
CA VAL A 287 -24.25 22.31 31.46
C VAL A 287 -23.96 23.81 31.50
N ILE A 288 -23.51 24.38 30.39
CA ILE A 288 -23.24 25.83 30.27
C ILE A 288 -24.53 26.64 30.49
N LEU A 289 -25.64 26.24 29.85
CA LEU A 289 -26.94 26.88 30.00
C LEU A 289 -27.42 26.84 31.46
N THR A 290 -27.32 25.68 32.11
CA THR A 290 -27.68 25.51 33.52
C THR A 290 -26.85 26.45 34.40
N TYR A 291 -25.54 26.54 34.16
CA TYR A 291 -24.66 27.44 34.91
C TYR A 291 -25.02 28.93 34.74
N ILE A 292 -25.44 29.34 33.54
CA ILE A 292 -25.85 30.73 33.25
C ILE A 292 -27.19 31.07 33.92
N LEU A 293 -28.18 30.17 33.82
CA LEU A 293 -29.54 30.40 34.32
C LEU A 293 -29.64 30.37 35.85
N PHE A 294 -28.92 29.45 36.51
CA PHE A 294 -29.00 29.28 37.95
C PHE A 294 -27.93 30.11 38.68
N LYS A 295 -28.25 31.37 39.03
CA LYS A 295 -27.37 32.25 39.84
C LYS A 295 -26.88 31.60 41.16
N LYS A 296 -27.63 30.66 41.74
CA LYS A 296 -27.22 29.90 42.94
C LYS A 296 -25.99 29.02 42.69
N TRP A 297 -25.83 28.49 41.48
CA TRP A 297 -24.73 27.56 41.14
C TRP A 297 -23.39 28.29 41.00
N ARG A 298 -23.42 29.59 40.63
CA ARG A 298 -22.23 30.44 40.50
C ARG A 298 -21.46 30.66 41.81
N LYS A 299 -22.08 30.42 42.96
CA LYS A 299 -21.45 30.55 44.29
C LYS A 299 -20.71 29.29 44.76
N GLY A 300 -20.93 28.14 44.10
CA GLY A 300 -20.31 26.88 44.50
C GLY A 300 -18.96 26.67 43.81
N THR A 301 -17.89 26.53 44.60
CA THR A 301 -16.52 26.22 44.14
C THR A 301 -16.45 25.04 43.16
N GLY A 302 -17.18 23.95 43.43
CA GLY A 302 -17.23 22.78 42.54
C GLY A 302 -17.90 23.06 41.20
N HIS A 303 -18.97 23.87 41.17
CA HIS A 303 -19.65 24.24 39.93
C HIS A 303 -18.81 25.19 39.06
N GLN A 304 -17.97 26.04 39.69
CA GLN A 304 -17.02 26.89 38.96
C GLN A 304 -15.91 26.07 38.29
N ILE A 305 -15.41 25.01 38.96
CA ILE A 305 -14.43 24.09 38.38
C ILE A 305 -15.04 23.31 37.22
N LEU A 306 -16.25 22.75 37.42
CA LEU A 306 -16.99 22.05 36.36
C LEU A 306 -17.22 22.94 35.13
N PHE A 307 -17.53 24.23 35.33
CA PHE A 307 -17.69 25.18 34.25
C PHE A 307 -16.39 25.40 33.45
N ASN A 308 -15.24 25.54 34.11
CA ASN A 308 -13.95 25.67 33.44
C ASN A 308 -13.56 24.40 32.67
N LEU A 309 -13.84 23.22 33.24
CA LEU A 309 -13.68 21.94 32.55
C LEU A 309 -14.52 21.87 31.28
N CYS A 310 -15.81 22.23 31.36
CA CYS A 310 -16.68 22.26 30.20
C CYS A 310 -16.18 23.24 29.12
N LEU A 311 -15.63 24.39 29.52
CA LEU A 311 -15.06 25.35 28.58
C LEU A 311 -13.85 24.79 27.83
N ALA A 312 -12.95 24.08 28.53
CA ALA A 312 -11.81 23.42 27.91
C ALA A 312 -12.24 22.31 26.93
N LEU A 313 -13.24 21.51 27.31
CA LEU A 313 -13.80 20.47 26.44
C LEU A 313 -14.51 21.02 25.20
N VAL A 314 -15.20 22.17 25.32
CA VAL A 314 -15.76 22.87 24.16
C VAL A 314 -14.65 23.33 23.22
N GLY A 315 -13.56 23.89 23.74
CA GLY A 315 -12.38 24.27 22.94
C GLY A 315 -11.76 23.08 22.19
N ALA A 316 -11.64 21.93 22.85
CA ALA A 316 -11.18 20.69 22.23
C ALA A 316 -12.13 20.21 21.12
N LEU A 317 -13.45 20.22 21.35
CA LEU A 317 -14.45 19.86 20.34
C LEU A 317 -14.43 20.79 19.13
N VAL A 318 -14.33 22.11 19.35
CA VAL A 318 -14.24 23.10 18.27
C VAL A 318 -12.96 22.89 17.46
N SER A 319 -11.83 22.64 18.12
CA SER A 319 -10.55 22.35 17.45
C SER A 319 -10.63 21.06 16.62
N PHE A 320 -11.29 20.04 17.16
CA PHE A 320 -11.55 18.78 16.46
C PHE A 320 -12.44 18.96 15.22
N VAL A 321 -13.54 19.71 15.35
CA VAL A 321 -14.43 20.03 14.22
C VAL A 321 -13.72 20.91 13.20
N ALA A 322 -12.90 21.87 13.63
CA ALA A 322 -12.09 22.69 12.73
C ALA A 322 -11.16 21.81 11.91
N MET A 323 -10.45 20.85 12.53
CA MET A 323 -9.60 19.87 11.84
C MET A 323 -10.39 19.05 10.82
N ALA A 324 -11.61 18.63 11.16
CA ALA A 324 -12.47 17.85 10.25
C ALA A 324 -12.96 18.64 9.03
N ASN A 325 -13.09 19.97 9.12
CA ASN A 325 -13.62 20.84 8.07
C ASN A 325 -12.53 21.53 7.23
N VAL A 326 -11.24 21.39 7.56
CA VAL A 326 -10.18 21.95 6.70
C VAL A 326 -10.14 21.17 5.38
N PRO A 327 -10.36 21.82 4.22
CA PRO A 327 -10.29 21.14 2.93
C PRO A 327 -8.86 20.63 2.72
N LYS A 328 -8.70 19.31 2.51
CA LYS A 328 -7.39 18.67 2.27
C LYS A 328 -6.59 19.30 1.13
N GLN A 329 -7.27 19.98 0.21
CA GLN A 329 -6.73 20.64 -0.98
C GLN A 329 -6.31 22.11 -0.78
N HIS A 330 -6.65 22.74 0.35
CA HIS A 330 -6.34 24.15 0.64
C HIS A 330 -5.73 24.38 2.04
N ALA A 331 -5.34 23.31 2.74
CA ALA A 331 -4.67 23.43 4.03
C ALA A 331 -3.22 23.87 3.82
N SER A 332 -2.87 25.10 4.21
CA SER A 332 -1.46 25.44 4.41
C SER A 332 -0.91 24.58 5.56
N ALA A 333 0.33 24.10 5.44
CA ALA A 333 0.98 23.29 6.49
C ALA A 333 0.92 23.99 7.87
N VAL A 334 0.95 25.32 7.88
CA VAL A 334 0.79 26.17 9.06
C VAL A 334 -0.59 26.00 9.71
N SER A 335 -1.68 26.03 8.93
CA SER A 335 -3.04 25.89 9.46
C SER A 335 -3.27 24.54 10.12
N CYS A 336 -2.79 23.45 9.53
CA CYS A 336 -2.92 22.11 10.11
C CYS A 336 -2.15 22.00 11.43
N THR A 337 -0.94 22.57 11.47
CA THR A 337 -0.08 22.57 12.66
C THR A 337 -0.70 23.39 13.79
N CYS A 338 -1.23 24.58 13.50
CA CYS A 338 -1.91 25.43 14.49
C CYS A 338 -3.13 24.75 15.09
N VAL A 339 -3.99 24.14 14.27
CA VAL A 339 -5.19 23.43 14.77
C VAL A 339 -4.81 22.20 15.59
N GLY A 340 -3.78 21.45 15.17
CA GLY A 340 -3.23 20.33 15.93
C GLY A 340 -2.66 20.75 17.29
N ALA A 341 -1.92 21.85 17.34
CA ALA A 341 -1.39 22.41 18.58
C ALA A 341 -2.51 22.89 19.52
N ALA A 342 -3.52 23.57 18.98
CA ALA A 342 -4.69 24.00 19.75
C ALA A 342 -5.44 22.82 20.38
N LEU A 343 -5.64 21.73 19.62
CA LEU A 343 -6.26 20.51 20.14
C LEU A 343 -5.47 19.93 21.32
N HIS A 344 -4.14 19.85 21.20
CA HIS A 344 -3.29 19.35 22.29
C HIS A 344 -3.39 20.22 23.54
N TYR A 345 -3.33 21.55 23.38
CA TYR A 345 -3.47 22.50 24.47
C TYR A 345 -4.79 22.30 25.24
N PHE A 346 -5.94 22.27 24.53
CA PHE A 346 -7.24 22.11 25.19
C PHE A 346 -7.41 20.75 25.87
N LEU A 347 -6.78 19.69 25.36
CA LEU A 347 -6.75 18.39 26.01
C LEU A 347 -5.94 18.41 27.32
N LEU A 348 -4.77 19.05 27.33
CA LEU A 348 -3.95 19.23 28.52
C LEU A 348 -4.69 20.03 29.59
N VAL A 349 -5.31 21.14 29.21
CA VAL A 349 -6.13 21.96 30.10
C VAL A 349 -7.30 21.15 30.67
N SER A 350 -7.96 20.33 29.85
CA SER A 350 -9.04 19.44 30.30
C SER A 350 -8.53 18.42 31.32
N PHE A 351 -7.37 17.81 31.09
CA PHE A 351 -6.74 16.87 32.03
C PHE A 351 -6.34 17.56 33.36
N ALA A 352 -5.83 18.78 33.31
CA ALA A 352 -5.52 19.56 34.50
C ALA A 352 -6.79 19.86 35.31
N TRP A 353 -7.89 20.23 34.66
CA TRP A 353 -9.16 20.50 35.34
C TRP A 353 -9.82 19.25 35.92
N THR A 354 -9.77 18.10 35.25
CA THR A 354 -10.27 16.83 35.83
C THR A 354 -9.43 16.39 37.02
N PHE A 355 -8.11 16.64 36.99
CA PHE A 355 -7.25 16.41 38.15
C PHE A 355 -7.61 17.31 39.33
N VAL A 356 -7.84 18.62 39.09
CA VAL A 356 -8.31 19.57 40.12
C VAL A 356 -9.66 19.15 40.70
N GLU A 357 -10.58 18.69 39.85
CA GLU A 357 -11.88 18.16 40.29
C GLU A 357 -11.70 16.92 41.18
N ALA A 358 -10.88 15.96 40.77
CA ALA A 358 -10.60 14.75 41.54
C ALA A 358 -9.97 15.09 42.91
N LEU A 359 -9.04 16.04 42.96
CA LEU A 359 -8.46 16.54 44.20
C LEU A 359 -9.51 17.20 45.11
N LEU A 360 -10.43 17.99 44.55
CA LEU A 360 -11.50 18.61 45.30
C LEU A 360 -12.44 17.56 45.92
N GLN A 361 -12.81 16.53 45.15
CA GLN A 361 -13.64 15.43 45.63
C GLN A 361 -12.92 14.67 46.76
N TYR A 362 -11.64 14.35 46.58
CA TYR A 362 -10.81 13.71 47.60
C TYR A 362 -10.77 14.52 48.91
N LEU A 363 -10.51 15.83 48.82
CA LEU A 363 -10.50 16.71 49.99
C LEU A 363 -11.85 16.76 50.70
N ARG A 364 -12.96 16.78 49.96
CA ARG A 364 -14.32 16.80 50.51
C ARG A 364 -14.68 15.51 51.26
N PHE A 365 -14.28 14.35 50.74
CA PHE A 365 -14.62 13.05 51.36
C PHE A 365 -13.67 12.65 52.50
N VAL A 366 -12.37 12.91 52.35
CA VAL A 366 -11.35 12.40 53.27
C VAL A 366 -11.03 13.41 54.38
N ARG A 367 -11.09 14.71 54.11
CA ARG A 367 -10.84 15.77 55.11
C ARG A 367 -12.15 16.42 55.52
N VAL A 368 -12.89 15.75 56.41
CA VAL A 368 -14.29 16.05 56.76
C VAL A 368 -14.54 17.38 57.49
N LEU A 369 -13.54 18.10 58.02
CA LEU A 369 -13.75 19.42 58.65
C LEU A 369 -12.55 20.36 58.44
N GLY A 370 -12.75 21.49 57.74
CA GLY A 370 -11.99 22.73 58.01
C GLY A 370 -10.95 23.25 57.00
N THR A 371 -10.80 22.70 55.78
CA THR A 371 -9.86 23.30 54.80
C THR A 371 -10.56 24.27 53.84
N TYR A 372 -10.88 25.48 54.34
CA TYR A 372 -11.26 26.61 53.49
C TYR A 372 -9.99 27.23 52.89
N VAL A 373 -9.67 26.89 51.64
CA VAL A 373 -8.58 27.53 50.90
C VAL A 373 -9.16 28.75 50.17
N PRO A 374 -8.90 29.99 50.63
CA PRO A 374 -9.37 31.18 49.93
C PRO A 374 -8.77 31.24 48.53
N ASN A 375 -9.59 31.60 47.54
CA ASN A 375 -9.21 31.74 46.13
C ASN A 375 -8.66 30.45 45.48
N PHE A 376 -9.05 29.26 45.97
CA PHE A 376 -8.64 27.96 45.40
C PHE A 376 -8.88 27.87 43.88
N VAL A 377 -10.06 28.29 43.41
CA VAL A 377 -10.42 28.26 41.98
C VAL A 377 -9.54 29.20 41.15
N LEU A 378 -9.18 30.36 41.70
CA LEU A 378 -8.32 31.31 41.01
C LEU A 378 -6.89 30.77 40.89
N LYS A 379 -6.34 30.20 41.97
CA LYS A 379 -5.01 29.56 41.96
C LYS A 379 -4.96 28.36 41.02
N ALA A 380 -6.00 27.52 41.04
CA ALA A 380 -6.13 26.40 40.12
C ALA A 380 -6.27 26.85 38.66
N ALA A 381 -7.01 27.94 38.39
CA ALA A 381 -7.15 28.49 37.04
C ALA A 381 -5.82 29.03 36.50
N PHE A 382 -5.01 29.71 37.32
CA PHE A 382 -3.68 30.16 36.93
C PHE A 382 -2.77 28.98 36.55
N GLY A 383 -2.79 27.89 37.33
CA GLY A 383 -2.01 26.69 37.00
C GLY A 383 -2.54 25.95 35.77
N ALA A 384 -3.85 25.70 35.70
CA ALA A 384 -4.45 24.87 34.64
C ALA A 384 -4.46 25.55 33.26
N TRP A 385 -4.65 26.87 33.20
CA TRP A 385 -4.65 27.61 31.93
C TRP A 385 -3.28 28.16 31.56
N GLY A 386 -2.44 28.51 32.55
CA GLY A 386 -1.17 29.22 32.34
C GLY A 386 0.05 28.34 32.14
N GLU A 387 0.14 27.18 32.81
CA GLU A 387 1.34 26.31 32.77
C GLU A 387 1.31 25.27 31.64
N CYS A 388 0.19 25.16 30.91
CA CYS A 388 0.03 24.20 29.82
C CYS A 388 0.40 24.73 28.43
N LEU A 389 0.98 25.92 28.34
CA LEU A 389 1.45 26.60 27.13
C LEU A 389 2.98 26.54 27.08
#